data_AF-A0A9W9S1J5-F1
#
_entry.id   AF-A0A9W9S1J5-F1
#
_cell.length_a   1.000
_cell.length_b   1.000
_cell.length_c   1.000
_cell.angle_alpha   90.00
_cell.angle_beta   90.00
_cell.angle_gamma   90.00
#
_symmetry.space_group_name_H-M   'P 1'
#
loop_
_entity.id
_entity.type
_entity.pdbx_description
1 polymer ?
#
loop_
_entity_poly.entity_id
_entity_poly.type
_entity_poly.pdbx_seq_one_letter_code
_entity_poly.pdbx_strand_id
1 'polypeptide(L)' 'MQVARKAGFPVWRFLRGKSGDIPHRVLFSDGDLHPHNIVVCRGRIKGFLDWEAAGWYPEY' A
#
# COMPACT_ATOMS: atom_id res chain seq x y z
N MET A 1 -27.04 -15.93 32.28
CA MET A 1 -27.18 -15.53 30.86
C MET A 1 -26.01 -14.66 30.48
N GLN A 2 -25.03 -15.17 29.73
CA GLN A 2 -23.95 -14.35 29.16
C GLN A 2 -24.20 -14.20 27.66
N VAL A 3 -24.40 -12.96 27.22
CA VAL A 3 -24.53 -12.59 25.81
C VAL A 3 -23.12 -12.54 25.22
N ALA A 4 -22.80 -13.52 24.35
CA ALA A 4 -21.58 -13.50 23.56
C ALA A 4 -21.67 -12.37 22.52
N ARG A 5 -20.97 -11.26 22.77
CA ARG A 5 -20.75 -10.23 21.77
C ARG A 5 -19.84 -10.83 20.70
N LYS A 6 -20.36 -11.06 19.49
CA LYS A 6 -19.55 -11.40 18.32
C LYS A 6 -18.51 -10.30 18.15
N ALA A 7 -17.25 -10.60 18.44
CA ALA A 7 -16.14 -9.74 18.08
C ALA A 7 -16.15 -9.62 16.55
N GLY A 8 -16.50 -8.44 16.04
CA GLY A 8 -16.37 -8.13 14.62
C GLY A 8 -14.94 -8.42 14.20
N PHE A 9 -14.78 -9.29 13.20
CA PHE A 9 -13.48 -9.65 12.66
C PHE A 9 -12.84 -8.39 12.05
N PRO A 10 -11.70 -7.89 12.56
CA PRO A 10 -11.08 -6.70 12.00
C PRO A 10 -10.55 -7.00 10.61
N VAL A 11 -11.01 -6.24 9.61
CA VAL A 11 -10.57 -6.30 8.19
C VAL A 11 -9.04 -6.30 8.06
N TRP A 12 -8.33 -5.65 8.98
CA TRP A 12 -6.87 -5.59 9.03
C TRP A 12 -6.18 -6.98 9.08
N ARG A 13 -6.89 -8.02 9.55
CA ARG A 13 -6.34 -9.38 9.61
C ARG A 13 -6.19 -10.03 8.23
N PHE A 14 -6.87 -9.51 7.20
CA PHE A 14 -6.80 -10.01 5.83
C PHE A 14 -5.63 -9.43 5.02
N LEU A 15 -5.01 -8.33 5.48
CA LEU A 15 -3.83 -7.73 4.86
C LEU A 15 -2.50 -8.38 5.28
N ARG A 16 -2.53 -9.35 6.21
CA ARG A 16 -1.37 -10.20 6.47
C ARG A 16 -1.27 -11.25 5.36
N GLY A 17 -0.53 -10.92 4.31
CA GLY A 17 -0.06 -11.90 3.35
C GLY A 17 0.61 -13.06 4.10
N LYS A 18 0.17 -14.29 3.82
CA LYS A 18 0.90 -15.50 4.21
C LYS A 18 2.07 -15.66 3.25
N SER A 19 3.14 -14.94 3.51
CA SER A 19 4.46 -15.14 2.90
C SER A 19 5.38 -15.62 4.01
N GLY A 20 6.14 -16.69 3.79
CA GLY A 20 7.00 -17.30 4.80
C GLY A 20 7.92 -16.29 5.50
N ASP A 21 7.89 -16.36 6.83
CA ASP A 21 8.95 -16.05 7.81
C ASP A 21 9.53 -14.63 7.96
N ILE A 22 9.07 -13.60 7.24
CA ILE A 22 9.42 -12.20 7.60
C ILE A 22 8.18 -11.29 7.53
N PRO A 23 7.83 -10.57 8.61
CA PRO A 23 6.78 -9.56 8.54
C PRO A 23 7.26 -8.39 7.67
N HIS A 24 6.64 -8.21 6.51
CA HIS A 24 6.92 -7.09 5.61
C HIS A 24 5.90 -5.99 5.79
N ARG A 25 6.34 -4.74 5.69
CA ARG A 25 5.44 -3.59 5.62
C ARG A 25 4.80 -3.54 4.23
N VAL A 26 3.48 -3.44 4.19
CA VAL A 26 2.72 -3.19 2.96
C VAL A 26 2.57 -1.68 2.82
N LEU A 27 3.09 -1.13 1.72
CA LEU A 27 3.12 0.31 1.43
C LEU A 27 2.31 0.59 0.16
N PHE A 28 1.69 1.76 0.08
CA PHE A 28 1.07 2.22 -1.16
C PHE A 28 2.16 2.82 -2.05
N SER A 29 2.36 2.25 -3.23
CA SER A 29 3.33 2.73 -4.21
C SER A 29 2.70 2.88 -5.59
N ASP A 30 3.28 3.78 -6.38
CA ASP A 30 2.85 4.11 -7.75
C ASP A 30 2.93 2.92 -8.72
N GLY A 31 3.87 1.98 -8.48
CA GLY A 31 4.00 0.75 -9.26
C GLY A 31 4.75 0.91 -10.59
N ASP A 32 4.90 2.15 -11.11
CA ASP A 32 5.61 2.44 -12.36
C ASP A 32 6.37 3.79 -12.31
N LEU A 33 7.08 4.05 -11.20
CA LEU A 33 7.73 5.34 -10.98
C LEU A 33 8.99 5.53 -11.85
N HIS A 34 8.80 6.11 -13.03
CA HIS A 34 9.87 6.46 -13.95
C HIS A 34 10.04 7.98 -14.09
N PRO A 35 11.22 8.51 -14.50
CA PRO A 35 11.43 9.94 -14.65
C PRO A 35 10.44 10.66 -15.57
N HIS A 36 9.87 9.94 -16.56
CA HIS A 36 8.85 10.49 -17.46
C HIS A 36 7.49 10.70 -16.77
N ASN A 37 7.24 10.04 -15.63
CA ASN A 37 6.04 10.19 -14.80
C ASN A 37 6.20 11.28 -13.72
N ILE A 38 7.34 12.00 -13.68
CA ILE A 38 7.62 13.04 -12.67
C ILE A 38 7.58 14.42 -13.32
N VAL A 39 6.65 15.27 -12.86
CA VAL A 39 6.57 16.66 -13.31
C VAL A 39 7.51 17.52 -12.48
N VAL A 40 8.49 18.15 -13.14
CA VAL A 40 9.43 19.09 -12.50
C VAL A 40 9.22 20.50 -13.04
N CYS A 41 9.04 21.46 -12.14
CA CYS A 41 8.92 22.88 -12.48
C CYS A 41 9.86 23.70 -11.61
N ARG A 42 10.74 24.50 -12.25
CA ARG A 42 11.73 25.34 -11.56
C ARG A 42 12.60 24.55 -10.57
N GLY A 43 13.05 23.37 -10.98
CA GLY A 43 13.89 22.48 -10.15
C GLY A 43 13.18 21.83 -8.96
N ARG A 44 11.83 21.91 -8.89
CA ARG A 44 11.04 21.27 -7.83
C ARG A 44 10.04 20.30 -8.43
N ILE A 45 9.89 19.14 -7.80
CA ILE A 45 8.85 18.17 -8.14
C ILE A 45 7.48 18.79 -7.84
N LYS A 46 6.57 18.68 -8.80
CA LYS A 46 5.21 19.23 -8.74
C LYS A 46 4.13 18.16 -8.73
N GLY A 47 4.42 16.97 -9.24
CA GLY A 47 3.46 15.87 -9.25
C GLY A 47 4.02 14.59 -9.84
N PHE A 48 3.26 13.53 -9.63
CA PHE A 48 3.44 12.20 -10.19
C PHE A 48 2.23 11.90 -11.08
N LEU A 49 2.50 11.36 -12.27
CA LEU A 49 1.50 10.98 -13.28
C LEU A 49 1.39 9.45 -13.35
N ASP A 50 0.40 8.96 -14.10
CA ASP A 50 0.24 7.54 -14.45
C ASP A 50 0.09 6.56 -13.28
N TRP A 51 -0.82 6.90 -12.35
CA TRP A 51 -1.20 6.10 -11.17
C TRP A 51 -1.97 4.79 -11.47
N GLU A 52 -2.07 4.35 -12.72
CA GLU A 52 -2.86 3.16 -13.08
C GLU A 52 -2.25 1.84 -12.60
N ALA A 53 -0.93 1.83 -12.37
CA ALA A 53 -0.20 0.71 -11.77
C ALA A 53 -0.15 0.76 -10.23
N ALA A 54 -0.76 1.77 -9.62
CA ALA A 54 -0.62 2.02 -8.19
C ALA A 54 -1.35 0.96 -7.36
N GLY A 55 -0.73 0.58 -6.25
CA GLY A 55 -1.19 -0.54 -5.44
C GLY A 55 -0.48 -0.67 -4.11
N TRP A 56 -0.88 -1.72 -3.39
CA TRP A 56 -0.30 -2.08 -2.10
C TRP A 56 0.74 -3.17 -2.31
N TYR A 57 2.01 -2.81 -2.19
CA TYR A 57 3.14 -3.70 -2.43
C TYR A 57 3.96 -3.87 -1.14
N PRO A 58 4.68 -4.99 -0.98
CA PRO A 58 5.67 -5.10 0.08
C PRO A 58 6.78 -4.05 -0.11
N GLU A 59 7.53 -3.77 0.95
CA GLU A 59 8.63 -2.79 0.92
C GLU A 59 9.87 -3.20 0.11
N TYR A 60 9.84 -4.36 -0.57
CA TYR A 60 10.94 -4.93 -1.35
C TYR A 60 10.59 -5.08 -2.84
#